data_AF-A0A1C6BUZ6-F1
#
_entry.id   AF-A0A1C6BUZ6-F1
#
_cell.length_a   1.000
_cell.length_b   1.000
_cell.length_c   1.000
_cell.angle_alpha   90.00
_cell.angle_beta   90.00
_cell.angle_gamma   90.00
#
_symmetry.space_group_name_H-M   'P 1'
#
loop_
_entity.id
_entity.type
_entity.pdbx_description
1 polymer ?
#
loop_
_entity_poly.entity_id
_entity_poly.type
_entity_poly.pdbx_seq_one_letter_code
_entity_poly.pdbx_strand_id
1 'polypeptide(L)'
;MLESYTLMYKDIEVGIITYDEELDKFSFELNKNIKDTKYLPPILYDYTNLSLDYKPQHENVLYWIKDRVMPPNRDGVDYILDKMGLNFYDAWTICKANKGMSLEDYWWLNSGEDEYEKCHIRYLIESGKQTYFGRPV
;
A
#
# COMPACT_ATOMS: atom_id res chain seq x y z
N MET A 1 2.83 11.73 -16.45
CA MET A 1 3.87 10.72 -16.12
C MET A 1 3.18 9.50 -15.51
N LEU A 2 3.69 8.29 -15.77
CA LEU A 2 3.19 7.06 -15.15
C LEU A 2 4.12 6.63 -14.01
N GLU A 3 3.57 6.47 -12.82
CA GLU A 3 4.27 5.98 -11.64
C GLU A 3 3.71 4.60 -11.27
N SER A 4 4.56 3.59 -11.08
CA SER A 4 4.12 2.22 -10.82
C SER A 4 4.82 1.61 -9.60
N TYR A 5 4.06 0.84 -8.82
CA TYR A 5 4.56 0.07 -7.67
C TYR A 5 4.02 -1.37 -7.74
N THR A 6 4.85 -2.32 -7.32
CA THR A 6 4.40 -3.69 -7.15
C THR A 6 3.65 -3.82 -5.82
N LEU A 7 2.39 -4.23 -5.89
CA LEU A 7 1.65 -4.69 -4.73
C LEU A 7 2.13 -6.09 -4.37
N MET A 8 2.70 -6.21 -3.18
CA MET A 8 3.24 -7.45 -2.63
C MET A 8 2.31 -8.02 -1.56
N TYR A 9 2.31 -9.33 -1.39
CA TYR A 9 1.82 -10.02 -0.19
C TYR A 9 2.95 -10.88 0.35
N LYS A 10 3.57 -10.46 1.46
CA LYS A 10 4.90 -10.97 1.85
C LYS A 10 5.89 -10.83 0.69
N ASP A 11 6.50 -11.91 0.24
CA ASP A 11 7.41 -11.97 -0.91
C ASP A 11 6.73 -12.29 -2.25
N ILE A 12 5.38 -12.34 -2.28
CA ILE A 12 4.63 -12.70 -3.48
C ILE A 12 4.18 -11.42 -4.20
N GLU A 13 4.56 -11.27 -5.46
CA GLU A 13 4.08 -10.19 -6.33
C GLU A 13 2.61 -10.41 -6.70
N VAL A 14 1.71 -9.64 -6.10
CA VAL A 14 0.26 -9.74 -6.33
C VAL A 14 -0.13 -9.04 -7.62
N GLY A 15 0.43 -7.87 -7.90
CA GLY A 15 0.10 -7.10 -9.09
C GLY A 15 0.77 -5.75 -9.10
N ILE A 16 0.40 -4.90 -10.04
CA ILE A 16 1.00 -3.57 -10.23
C ILE A 16 -0.08 -2.51 -10.04
N ILE A 17 0.17 -1.57 -9.14
CA ILE A 17 -0.60 -0.32 -9.04
C ILE A 17 0.10 0.73 -9.87
N THR A 18 -0.63 1.37 -10.78
CA THR A 18 -0.12 2.48 -11.59
C THR A 18 -0.95 3.73 -11.36
N TYR A 19 -0.28 4.84 -11.10
CA TYR A 19 -0.84 6.18 -11.04
C TYR A 19 -0.50 6.94 -12.32
N ASP A 20 -1.53 7.44 -12.99
CA ASP A 20 -1.43 8.33 -14.13
C ASP A 20 -1.65 9.76 -13.65
N GLU A 21 -0.56 10.53 -13.58
CA GLU A 21 -0.58 11.93 -13.13
C GLU A 21 -1.36 12.86 -14.07
N GLU A 22 -1.46 12.54 -15.35
CA GLU A 22 -2.15 13.40 -16.32
C GLU A 22 -3.66 13.22 -16.22
N LEU A 23 -4.11 11.99 -15.94
CA LEU A 23 -5.52 11.65 -15.79
C LEU A 23 -6.02 11.73 -14.35
N ASP A 24 -5.11 11.89 -13.37
CA ASP A 24 -5.38 11.75 -11.94
C ASP A 24 -6.12 10.43 -11.63
N LYS A 25 -5.58 9.32 -12.16
CA LYS A 25 -6.22 8.01 -12.09
C LYS A 25 -5.28 6.90 -11.67
N PHE A 26 -5.87 5.97 -10.92
CA PHE A 26 -5.23 4.74 -10.49
C PHE A 26 -5.75 3.57 -11.30
N SER A 27 -4.88 2.60 -11.53
CA SER A 27 -5.23 1.32 -12.13
C SER A 27 -4.48 0.19 -11.42
N PHE A 28 -5.04 -1.02 -11.49
CA PHE A 28 -4.41 -2.21 -10.93
C PHE A 28 -4.40 -3.34 -11.98
N GLU A 29 -3.23 -3.93 -12.18
CA GLU A 29 -3.07 -5.13 -13.00
C GLU A 29 -2.67 -6.31 -12.12
N LEU A 30 -3.53 -7.32 -12.04
CA LEU A 30 -3.27 -8.55 -11.30
C LEU A 30 -2.16 -9.37 -11.98
N ASN A 31 -1.20 -9.86 -11.19
CA ASN A 31 -0.19 -10.79 -11.68
C ASN A 31 -0.85 -12.11 -12.11
N LYS A 32 -0.61 -12.52 -13.36
CA LYS A 32 -1.18 -13.73 -13.98
C LYS A 32 -0.86 -15.02 -13.21
N ASN A 33 0.19 -15.01 -12.39
CA ASN A 33 0.60 -16.14 -11.55
C ASN A 33 -0.27 -16.31 -10.30
N ILE A 34 -1.04 -15.29 -9.91
CA ILE A 34 -1.98 -15.37 -8.78
C ILE A 34 -3.20 -16.20 -9.20
N LYS A 35 -3.36 -17.36 -8.55
CA LYS A 35 -4.47 -18.31 -8.77
C LYS A 35 -5.32 -18.56 -7.52
N ASP A 36 -4.94 -17.95 -6.41
CA ASP A 36 -5.58 -18.13 -5.11
C ASP A 36 -6.06 -16.77 -4.60
N THR A 37 -7.34 -16.68 -4.25
CA THR A 37 -7.99 -15.43 -3.84
C THR A 37 -7.48 -14.92 -2.50
N LYS A 38 -6.80 -15.74 -1.69
CA LYS A 38 -6.21 -15.31 -0.41
C LYS A 38 -5.17 -14.19 -0.54
N TYR A 39 -4.58 -14.02 -1.73
CA TYR A 39 -3.59 -12.98 -2.01
C TYR A 39 -4.22 -11.65 -2.42
N LEU A 40 -5.53 -11.62 -2.67
CA LEU A 40 -6.24 -10.43 -3.08
C LEU A 40 -6.61 -9.60 -1.84
N PRO A 41 -6.17 -8.33 -1.72
CA PRO A 41 -6.57 -7.49 -0.61
C PRO A 41 -8.07 -7.20 -0.70
N PRO A 42 -8.89 -7.54 0.31
CA PRO A 42 -10.34 -7.43 0.18
C PRO A 42 -10.86 -6.02 -0.09
N ILE A 43 -10.17 -4.98 0.42
CA ILE A 43 -10.54 -3.57 0.22
C ILE A 43 -10.17 -3.06 -1.18
N LEU A 44 -9.09 -3.60 -1.77
CA LEU A 44 -8.72 -3.32 -3.16
C LEU A 44 -9.68 -3.98 -4.13
N TYR A 45 -10.32 -5.05 -3.70
CA TYR A 45 -11.38 -5.71 -4.42
C TYR A 45 -12.74 -5.24 -3.90
N ASP A 46 -13.81 -5.66 -4.56
CA ASP A 46 -15.13 -5.48 -3.99
C ASP A 46 -15.32 -6.55 -2.89
N TYR A 47 -15.72 -6.13 -1.68
CA TYR A 47 -16.03 -7.07 -0.59
C TYR A 47 -17.16 -8.06 -0.97
N THR A 48 -17.96 -7.72 -1.99
CA THR A 48 -18.98 -8.60 -2.57
C THR A 48 -18.46 -9.47 -3.72
N ASN A 49 -17.28 -9.19 -4.28
CA ASN A 49 -16.69 -9.89 -5.40
C ASN A 49 -15.15 -9.96 -5.35
N LEU A 50 -14.65 -11.03 -4.71
CA LEU A 50 -13.21 -11.38 -4.64
C LEU A 50 -12.77 -12.36 -5.74
N SER A 51 -13.37 -12.26 -6.93
CA SER A 51 -12.95 -13.09 -8.06
C SER A 51 -11.62 -12.62 -8.65
N LEU A 52 -10.80 -13.56 -9.11
CA LEU A 52 -9.59 -13.27 -9.89
C LEU A 52 -9.89 -12.56 -11.22
N ASP A 53 -11.12 -12.70 -11.72
CA ASP A 53 -11.59 -12.03 -12.94
C ASP A 53 -12.09 -10.61 -12.69
N TYR A 54 -12.27 -10.22 -11.41
CA TYR A 54 -12.63 -8.85 -11.07
C TYR A 54 -11.47 -7.92 -11.38
N LYS A 55 -11.79 -6.79 -12.01
CA LYS A 55 -10.82 -5.74 -12.36
C LYS A 55 -11.08 -4.53 -11.46
N PRO A 56 -10.26 -4.33 -10.40
CA PRO A 56 -10.35 -3.13 -9.58
C PRO A 56 -10.31 -1.86 -10.44
N GLN A 57 -11.27 -0.98 -10.19
CA GLN A 57 -11.34 0.33 -10.80
C GLN A 57 -10.56 1.35 -9.96
N HIS A 58 -10.42 2.57 -10.49
CA HIS A 58 -9.75 3.67 -9.82
C HIS A 58 -10.22 3.85 -8.37
N GLU A 59 -11.52 3.80 -8.14
CA GLU A 59 -12.13 3.99 -6.82
C GLU A 59 -11.70 2.90 -5.85
N ASN A 60 -11.62 1.65 -6.29
CA ASN A 60 -11.16 0.55 -5.44
C ASN A 60 -9.71 0.74 -4.99
N VAL A 61 -8.83 1.13 -5.92
CA VAL A 61 -7.43 1.42 -5.60
C VAL A 61 -7.33 2.61 -4.65
N LEU A 62 -8.11 3.67 -4.91
CA LEU A 62 -8.15 4.86 -4.07
C LEU A 62 -8.64 4.54 -2.64
N TYR A 63 -9.67 3.70 -2.50
CA TYR A 63 -10.15 3.24 -1.20
C TYR A 63 -9.09 2.44 -0.45
N TRP A 64 -8.42 1.52 -1.14
CA TRP A 64 -7.31 0.76 -0.55
C TRP A 64 -6.19 1.70 -0.08
N ILE A 65 -5.76 2.66 -0.91
CA ILE A 65 -4.75 3.68 -0.53
C ILE A 65 -5.17 4.45 0.72
N LYS A 66 -6.43 4.91 0.78
CA LYS A 66 -6.97 5.66 1.93
C LYS A 66 -7.01 4.83 3.21
N ASP A 67 -7.23 3.51 3.10
CA ASP A 67 -7.17 2.58 4.23
C ASP A 67 -5.74 2.40 4.77
N ARG A 68 -4.70 2.61 3.95
CA ARG A 68 -3.29 2.47 4.39
C ARG A 68 -2.75 3.70 5.12
N VAL A 69 -3.51 4.78 5.20
CA VAL A 69 -3.04 6.06 5.73
C VAL A 69 -3.95 6.56 6.85
N MET A 70 -3.42 7.42 7.71
CA MET A 70 -4.24 8.05 8.74
C MET A 70 -5.34 8.93 8.11
N PRO A 71 -6.53 9.05 8.72
CA PRO A 71 -7.57 9.89 8.16
C PRO A 71 -7.18 11.38 8.19
N PRO A 72 -7.66 12.20 7.24
CA PRO A 72 -7.26 13.60 7.11
C PRO A 72 -7.72 14.48 8.28
N ASN A 73 -8.70 14.03 9.06
CA ASN A 73 -9.21 14.72 10.25
C ASN A 73 -8.64 14.15 11.56
N ARG A 74 -7.52 13.42 11.52
CA ARG A 74 -6.83 12.94 12.73
C ARG A 74 -6.34 14.12 13.56
N ASP A 75 -6.57 14.07 14.87
CA ASP A 75 -5.98 15.04 15.80
C ASP A 75 -4.44 15.05 15.67
N GLY A 76 -3.88 16.24 15.45
CA GLY A 76 -2.45 16.43 15.22
C GLY A 76 -1.97 16.06 13.80
N VAL A 77 -2.87 15.94 12.81
CA VAL A 77 -2.49 15.68 11.41
C VAL A 77 -1.45 16.68 10.89
N ASP A 78 -1.59 17.98 11.19
CA ASP A 78 -0.66 19.01 10.74
C ASP A 78 0.77 18.77 11.24
N TYR A 79 0.92 18.30 12.49
CA TYR A 79 2.23 17.95 13.05
C TYR A 79 2.83 16.72 12.37
N ILE A 80 2.01 15.73 12.04
CA ILE A 80 2.46 14.54 11.30
C ILE A 80 2.93 14.95 9.90
N LEU A 81 2.14 15.76 9.19
CA LEU A 81 2.49 16.27 7.87
C LEU A 81 3.79 17.08 7.89
N ASP A 82 3.97 17.99 8.87
CA ASP A 82 5.22 18.73 9.08
C ASP A 82 6.42 17.79 9.24
N LYS A 83 6.30 16.73 10.05
CA LYS A 83 7.37 15.75 10.26
C LYS A 83 7.66 14.91 9.01
N MET A 84 6.68 14.74 8.13
CA MET A 84 6.84 14.11 6.82
C MET A 84 7.34 15.08 5.74
N GLY A 85 7.44 16.38 6.03
CA GLY A 85 7.80 17.40 5.04
C GLY A 85 6.68 17.71 4.04
N LEU A 86 5.42 17.47 4.40
CA LEU A 86 4.25 17.69 3.55
C LEU A 86 3.51 18.97 3.97
N ASN A 87 3.19 19.81 2.98
CA ASN A 87 2.44 21.06 3.20
C ASN A 87 0.92 20.84 3.27
N PHE A 88 0.43 19.74 2.70
CA PHE A 88 -0.98 19.38 2.66
C PHE A 88 -1.13 17.87 2.71
N TYR A 89 -2.32 17.41 3.10
CA TYR A 89 -2.64 15.99 3.14
C TYR A 89 -2.73 15.43 1.72
N ASP A 90 -1.87 14.45 1.43
CA ASP A 90 -1.87 13.71 0.17
C ASP A 90 -1.78 12.21 0.47
N ALA A 91 -2.89 11.50 0.31
CA ALA A 91 -2.99 10.09 0.69
C ALA A 91 -2.01 9.21 -0.09
N TRP A 92 -1.74 9.53 -1.37
CA TRP A 92 -0.85 8.72 -2.18
C TRP A 92 0.61 8.88 -1.73
N THR A 93 1.03 10.12 -1.51
CA THR A 93 2.37 10.45 -1.02
C THR A 93 2.63 9.85 0.35
N ILE A 94 1.66 9.93 1.26
CA ILE A 94 1.76 9.30 2.60
C ILE A 94 1.82 7.78 2.47
N CYS A 95 0.97 7.18 1.63
CA CYS A 95 0.95 5.74 1.40
C CYS A 95 2.29 5.23 0.89
N LYS A 96 2.88 5.90 -0.12
CA LYS A 96 4.20 5.59 -0.65
C LYS A 96 5.30 5.71 0.41
N ALA A 97 5.32 6.80 1.18
CA ALA A 97 6.30 7.01 2.24
C ALA A 97 6.29 5.88 3.30
N ASN A 98 5.10 5.34 3.57
CA ASN A 98 4.91 4.21 4.48
C ASN A 98 4.83 2.84 3.79
N LYS A 99 5.13 2.78 2.48
CA LYS A 99 5.06 1.58 1.65
C LYS A 99 3.71 0.86 1.72
N GLY A 100 2.62 1.58 2.01
CA GLY A 100 1.28 1.03 2.19
C GLY A 100 1.20 -0.12 3.20
N MET A 101 2.10 -0.18 4.19
CA MET A 101 2.15 -1.27 5.16
C MET A 101 1.12 -1.09 6.28
N SER A 102 0.62 -2.21 6.79
CA SER A 102 -0.29 -2.25 7.93
C SER A 102 0.19 -3.29 8.96
N LEU A 103 -0.21 -3.10 10.22
CA LEU A 103 -0.05 -4.12 11.27
C LEU A 103 -1.09 -5.24 11.14
N GLU A 104 -2.21 -4.98 10.47
CA GLU A 104 -3.36 -5.89 10.40
C GLU A 104 -3.24 -6.91 9.27
N ASP A 105 -2.29 -6.74 8.34
CA ASP A 105 -2.10 -7.61 7.18
C ASP A 105 -0.64 -7.65 6.69
N TYR A 106 -0.41 -8.25 5.52
CA TYR A 106 0.92 -8.44 4.91
C TYR A 106 1.07 -7.81 3.53
N TRP A 107 0.11 -6.97 3.11
CA TRP A 107 0.18 -6.28 1.83
C TRP A 107 1.02 -5.02 1.93
N TRP A 108 1.85 -4.76 0.93
CA TRP A 108 2.71 -3.57 0.90
C TRP A 108 3.10 -3.20 -0.53
N LEU A 109 3.58 -1.97 -0.70
CA LEU A 109 4.07 -1.44 -1.97
C LEU A 109 5.59 -1.55 -2.02
N ASN A 110 6.10 -2.14 -3.10
CA ASN A 110 7.52 -2.21 -3.38
C ASN A 110 7.85 -1.40 -4.63
N SER A 111 8.84 -0.50 -4.54
CA SER A 111 9.43 0.23 -5.66
C SER A 111 10.49 -0.58 -6.42
N GLY A 112 10.84 -1.78 -5.93
CA GLY A 112 11.85 -2.68 -6.48
C GLY A 112 13.16 -2.71 -5.70
N GLU A 113 13.29 -1.92 -4.65
CA GLU A 113 14.54 -1.78 -3.87
C GLU A 113 14.51 -2.53 -2.53
N ASP A 114 13.34 -3.00 -2.11
CA ASP A 114 13.11 -3.51 -0.76
C ASP A 114 12.85 -5.01 -0.70
N GLU A 115 13.24 -5.60 0.44
CA GLU A 115 12.94 -6.97 0.82
C GLU A 115 11.93 -6.99 1.98
N TYR A 116 10.92 -7.86 1.89
CA TYR A 116 9.84 -7.97 2.88
C TYR A 116 10.36 -8.13 4.31
N GLU A 117 11.33 -9.02 4.52
CA GLU A 117 11.88 -9.34 5.85
C GLU A 117 12.70 -8.23 6.50
N LYS A 118 13.05 -7.19 5.73
CA LYS A 118 13.85 -6.03 6.17
C LYS A 118 12.98 -4.82 6.50
N CYS A 119 11.83 -4.68 5.84
CA CYS A 119 11.03 -3.45 5.94
C CYS A 119 9.59 -3.64 6.42
N HIS A 120 8.97 -4.81 6.24
CA HIS A 120 7.54 -4.94 6.54
C HIS A 120 7.26 -4.90 8.04
N ILE A 121 6.53 -3.87 8.48
CA ILE A 121 6.34 -3.58 9.91
C ILE A 121 5.80 -4.76 10.72
N ARG A 122 4.79 -5.46 10.20
CA ARG A 122 4.22 -6.65 10.84
C ARG A 122 5.24 -7.78 11.00
N TYR A 123 6.00 -8.09 9.96
CA TYR A 123 7.04 -9.12 10.01
C TYR A 123 8.12 -8.76 11.03
N LEU A 124 8.57 -7.50 11.05
CA LEU A 124 9.61 -7.06 11.98
C LEU A 124 9.16 -7.24 13.43
N ILE A 125 7.90 -6.91 13.73
CA ILE A 125 7.31 -7.12 15.07
C ILE A 125 7.18 -8.61 15.40
N GLU A 126 6.61 -9.41 14.50
CA GLU A 126 6.39 -10.85 14.73
C GLU A 126 7.70 -11.65 14.84
N SER A 127 8.75 -11.22 14.15
CA SER A 127 10.08 -11.85 14.20
C SER A 127 10.91 -11.42 15.42
N GLY A 128 10.40 -10.49 16.24
CA GLY A 128 11.15 -9.92 17.36
C GLY A 128 12.38 -9.11 16.92
N LYS A 129 12.49 -8.77 15.62
CA LYS A 129 13.51 -7.85 15.12
C LYS A 129 13.18 -6.47 15.68
N GLN A 130 14.00 -6.01 16.61
CA GLN A 130 13.81 -4.73 17.26
C GLN A 130 13.95 -3.61 16.21
N THR A 131 12.84 -3.00 15.83
CA THR A 131 12.87 -1.76 15.06
C THR A 131 13.27 -0.64 16.00
N TYR A 132 14.26 0.17 15.62
CA TYR A 132 14.39 1.48 16.26
C TYR A 132 13.21 2.31 15.77
N PHE A 133 12.36 2.77 16.69
CA PHE A 133 11.22 3.62 16.37
C PHE A 133 11.67 4.75 15.42
N GLY A 134 11.19 4.73 14.17
CA GLY A 134 11.51 5.74 13.16
C GLY A 134 12.75 5.52 12.29
N ARG A 135 13.40 4.34 12.29
CA ARG A 135 14.46 4.01 11.30
C ARG A 135 14.38 2.54 10.85
N PRO A 136 14.28 2.25 9.53
CA PRO A 136 14.49 0.91 8.99
C PRO A 136 15.95 0.46 9.21
N VAL A 137 16.16 -0.86 9.29
CA VAL A 137 17.48 -1.52 9.22
C VAL A 137 17.98 -1.58 7.79
#